data_AF-A0A8T7BFU8-F1
#
_entry.id   AF-A0A8T7BFU8-F1
#
_cell.length_a   1.000
_cell.length_b   1.000
_cell.length_c   1.000
_cell.angle_alpha   90.00
_cell.angle_beta   90.00
_cell.angle_gamma   90.00
#
_symmetry.space_group_name_H-M   'P 1'
#
loop_
_entity.id
_entity.type
_entity.pdbx_description
1 polymer ?
#
loop_
_entity_poly.entity_id
_entity_poly.type
_entity_poly.pdbx_seq_one_letter_code
_entity_poly.pdbx_strand_id
1 'polypeptide(L)'
;MSVIAGIKKLQTYIGQQIIGQELLINRLLLALLADGHLLVEGAPGLAKTRAIKVLGDGIEGDFHRVQFTPDLLPADLTGTEIYRPQDGSFHFQQGP
;
A
#
# COMPACT_ATOMS: atom_id res chain seq x y z
N MET A 1 -4.60 6.15 25.80
CA MET A 1 -4.42 7.15 24.73
C MET A 1 -5.69 7.21 23.90
N SER A 2 -6.20 8.40 23.56
CA SER A 2 -7.39 8.53 22.70
C SER A 2 -7.06 8.15 21.26
N VAL A 3 -7.97 7.46 20.56
CA VAL A 3 -7.84 7.10 19.14
C VAL A 3 -7.59 8.35 18.28
N ILE A 4 -8.26 9.45 18.60
CA ILE A 4 -8.09 10.74 17.91
C ILE A 4 -6.66 11.26 18.05
N ALA A 5 -6.02 11.07 19.21
CA ALA A 5 -4.64 11.47 19.43
C ALA A 5 -3.66 10.62 18.60
N GLY A 6 -3.96 9.32 18.43
CA GLY A 6 -3.19 8.43 17.56
C GLY A 6 -3.27 8.86 16.09
N ILE A 7 -4.48 9.15 15.59
CA ILE A 7 -4.68 9.63 14.21
C ILE A 7 -3.94 10.94 13.96
N LYS A 8 -4.04 11.91 14.89
CA LYS A 8 -3.31 13.18 14.78
C LYS A 8 -1.79 12.96 14.75
N LYS A 9 -1.27 12.05 15.59
CA LYS A 9 0.15 11.71 15.62
C LYS A 9 0.61 11.13 14.26
N LEU A 10 -0.17 10.25 13.67
CA LEU A 10 0.10 9.70 12.34
C LEU A 10 0.06 10.79 11.26
N GLN A 11 -0.95 11.65 11.27
CA GLN A 11 -1.06 12.78 10.33
C GLN A 11 0.17 13.70 10.41
N THR A 12 0.62 14.04 11.62
CA THR A 12 1.83 14.86 11.83
C THR A 12 3.08 14.15 11.32
N TYR A 13 3.24 12.86 11.59
CA TYR A 13 4.37 12.07 11.11
C TYR A 13 4.47 12.08 9.57
N ILE A 14 3.35 11.86 8.88
CA ILE A 14 3.32 11.88 7.41
C ILE A 14 3.62 13.30 6.88
N GLY A 15 3.02 14.33 7.50
CA GLY A 15 3.23 15.74 7.12
C GLY A 15 4.69 16.21 7.26
N GLN A 16 5.46 15.66 8.18
CA GLN A 16 6.90 15.95 8.31
C GLN A 16 7.72 15.38 7.15
N GLN A 17 7.25 14.31 6.50
CA GLN A 17 7.94 13.67 5.38
C GLN A 17 7.52 14.22 4.02
N ILE A 18 6.36 14.86 3.92
CA ILE A 18 5.75 15.27 2.66
C ILE A 18 5.28 16.71 2.75
N ILE A 19 6.01 17.58 2.07
CA ILE A 19 5.77 19.03 2.11
C ILE A 19 4.73 19.40 1.05
N GLY A 20 3.74 20.21 1.43
CA GLY A 20 2.77 20.81 0.51
C GLY A 20 1.67 19.88 -0.03
N GLN A 21 1.45 18.72 0.61
CA GLN A 21 0.48 17.71 0.16
C GLN A 21 -0.58 17.39 1.23
N GLU A 22 -1.05 18.39 1.97
CA GLU A 22 -2.02 18.20 3.07
C GLU A 22 -3.31 17.51 2.62
N LEU A 23 -3.83 17.86 1.43
CA LEU A 23 -5.03 17.26 0.88
C LEU A 23 -4.86 15.75 0.63
N LEU A 24 -3.71 15.33 0.10
CA LEU A 24 -3.40 13.91 -0.13
C LEU A 24 -3.34 13.15 1.20
N ILE A 25 -2.65 13.71 2.20
CA ILE A 25 -2.51 13.10 3.53
C ILE A 25 -3.89 12.90 4.16
N ASN A 26 -4.75 13.92 4.13
CA ASN A 26 -6.10 13.82 4.68
C ASN A 26 -6.94 12.74 3.99
N ARG A 27 -6.85 12.64 2.65
CA ARG A 27 -7.59 11.61 1.90
C ARG A 27 -7.07 10.20 2.14
N LEU A 28 -5.76 10.03 2.30
CA LEU A 28 -5.16 8.75 2.68
C LEU A 28 -5.65 8.27 4.05
N LEU A 29 -5.68 9.16 5.04
CA LEU A 29 -6.19 8.83 6.38
C LEU A 29 -7.69 8.52 6.34
N LEU A 30 -8.48 9.29 5.58
CA LEU A 30 -9.91 9.03 5.41
C LEU A 30 -10.16 7.66 4.78
N ALA A 31 -9.44 7.31 3.72
CA ALA A 31 -9.56 6.01 3.07
C ALA A 31 -9.22 4.87 4.04
N LEU A 32 -8.12 5.00 4.80
CA LEU A 32 -7.72 4.01 5.80
C LEU A 32 -8.80 3.82 6.89
N LEU A 33 -9.36 4.92 7.41
CA LEU A 33 -10.35 4.86 8.50
C LEU A 33 -11.73 4.38 8.04
N ALA A 34 -12.04 4.55 6.75
CA ALA A 34 -13.31 4.15 6.15
C ALA A 34 -13.28 2.76 5.49
N ASP A 35 -12.16 2.04 5.60
CA ASP A 35 -11.91 0.79 4.86
C ASP A 35 -12.12 0.94 3.34
N GLY A 36 -11.63 2.06 2.81
CA GLY A 36 -11.82 2.46 1.41
C GLY A 36 -10.56 2.33 0.56
N HIS A 37 -10.76 2.33 -0.76
CA HIS A 37 -9.67 2.37 -1.74
C HIS A 37 -9.49 3.76 -2.34
N LEU A 38 -8.27 4.10 -2.73
CA LEU A 38 -7.94 5.43 -3.25
C LEU A 38 -7.16 5.34 -4.55
N LEU A 39 -7.67 6.00 -5.59
CA LEU A 39 -6.98 6.22 -6.86
C LEU A 39 -6.23 7.55 -6.79
N VAL A 40 -4.89 7.52 -6.88
CA VAL A 40 -4.06 8.73 -6.84
C VAL A 40 -3.62 9.12 -8.24
N GLU A 41 -4.23 10.16 -8.80
CA GLU A 41 -3.83 10.74 -10.09
C GLU A 41 -3.05 12.04 -9.90
N GLY A 42 -2.13 12.32 -10.82
CA GLY A 42 -1.42 13.59 -10.87
C GLY A 42 -0.09 13.51 -11.59
N ALA A 43 0.55 14.66 -11.79
CA ALA A 43 1.83 14.76 -12.47
C ALA A 43 2.94 13.92 -11.78
N PRO A 44 3.90 13.37 -12.54
CA PRO A 44 5.05 12.67 -11.98
C PRO A 44 5.83 13.58 -11.01
N GLY A 45 6.43 13.00 -9.97
CA GLY A 45 7.25 13.73 -9.01
C GLY A 45 6.51 14.37 -7.81
N LEU A 46 5.17 14.33 -7.76
CA LEU A 46 4.38 14.89 -6.64
C LEU A 46 4.33 14.01 -5.37
N ALA A 47 5.41 13.27 -5.09
CA ALA A 47 5.54 12.42 -3.90
C ALA A 47 4.44 11.38 -3.64
N LYS A 48 3.58 11.04 -4.63
CA LYS A 48 2.49 10.06 -4.51
C LYS A 48 2.93 8.73 -3.89
N THR A 49 3.97 8.13 -4.48
CA THR A 49 4.53 6.85 -4.01
C THR A 49 5.16 6.99 -2.61
N ARG A 50 5.81 8.13 -2.35
CA ARG A 50 6.38 8.41 -1.02
C ARG A 50 5.27 8.52 0.03
N ALA A 51 4.14 9.12 -0.31
CA ALA A 51 3.01 9.29 0.60
C ALA A 51 2.44 7.98 1.08
N ILE A 52 2.21 7.05 0.15
CA ILE A 52 1.67 5.73 0.46
C ILE A 52 2.69 4.93 1.29
N LYS A 53 3.98 5.00 0.94
CA LYS A 53 5.04 4.32 1.71
C LYS A 53 5.12 4.83 3.15
N VAL A 54 5.16 6.15 3.35
CA VAL A 54 5.26 6.75 4.68
C VAL A 54 4.02 6.45 5.53
N LEU A 55 2.84 6.37 4.93
CA LEU A 55 1.63 5.92 5.62
C LEU A 55 1.81 4.49 6.14
N GLY A 56 2.28 3.57 5.28
CA GLY A 56 2.57 2.18 5.64
C GLY A 56 3.59 2.07 6.78
N ASP A 57 4.68 2.84 6.72
CA ASP A 57 5.71 2.89 7.76
C ASP A 57 5.18 3.42 9.12
N GLY A 58 4.04 4.13 9.11
CA GLY A 58 3.42 4.73 10.30
C GLY A 58 2.35 3.89 10.98
N ILE A 59 1.98 2.74 10.41
CA ILE A 59 0.96 1.82 10.93
C ILE A 59 1.51 0.41 11.06
N GLU A 60 0.85 -0.41 11.89
CA GLU A 60 1.13 -1.84 11.93
C GLU A 60 0.37 -2.51 10.78
N GLY A 61 1.11 -2.97 9.77
CA GLY A 61 0.56 -3.65 8.60
C GLY A 61 1.62 -3.95 7.55
N ASP A 62 1.27 -4.78 6.58
CA ASP A 62 2.17 -5.14 5.48
C ASP A 62 2.03 -4.15 4.32
N PHE A 63 3.16 -3.66 3.82
CA PHE A 63 3.20 -2.80 2.63
C PHE A 63 3.70 -3.58 1.42
N HIS A 64 2.82 -3.72 0.43
CA HIS A 64 3.14 -4.36 -0.84
C HIS A 64 2.98 -3.36 -1.99
N ARG A 65 3.99 -3.33 -2.87
CA ARG A 65 3.97 -2.51 -4.09
C ARG A 65 3.92 -3.42 -5.30
N VAL A 66 2.78 -3.42 -5.99
CA VAL A 66 2.62 -4.13 -7.27
C VAL A 66 2.71 -3.14 -8.42
N GLN A 67 3.63 -3.40 -9.34
CA GLN A 67 3.70 -2.67 -10.60
C GLN A 67 2.85 -3.41 -11.64
N PHE A 68 1.82 -2.74 -12.16
CA PHE A 68 1.03 -3.26 -13.26
C PHE A 68 1.88 -3.21 -14.53
N THR A 69 2.02 -4.35 -15.20
CA THR A 69 2.63 -4.53 -16.51
C THR A 69 1.62 -5.21 -17.44
N PRO A 70 1.74 -5.06 -18.78
CA PRO A 70 0.81 -5.71 -19.71
C PRO A 70 0.76 -7.24 -19.58
N ASP A 71 1.85 -7.83 -19.11
CA ASP A 71 2.00 -9.28 -18.96
C ASP A 71 1.59 -9.81 -17.57
N LEU A 72 1.21 -8.92 -16.64
CA LEU A 72 0.85 -9.31 -15.28
C LEU A 72 -0.44 -10.16 -15.31
N LEU A 73 -0.36 -11.39 -14.81
CA LEU A 73 -1.49 -12.30 -14.72
C LEU A 73 -2.21 -12.13 -13.38
N PRO A 74 -3.53 -12.36 -13.30
CA PRO A 74 -4.24 -12.35 -12.03
C PRO A 74 -3.64 -13.31 -10.99
N ALA A 75 -3.12 -14.45 -11.45
CA ALA A 75 -2.46 -15.46 -10.62
C ALA A 75 -1.17 -14.95 -9.96
N ASP A 76 -0.51 -13.93 -10.54
CA ASP A 76 0.67 -13.31 -9.92
C ASP A 76 0.31 -12.52 -8.65
N LEU A 77 -0.97 -12.11 -8.51
CA LEU A 77 -1.50 -11.39 -7.35
C LEU A 77 -2.19 -12.34 -6.35
N THR A 78 -3.02 -13.26 -6.85
CA THR A 78 -3.79 -14.16 -5.99
C THR A 78 -2.98 -15.37 -5.52
N GLY A 79 -1.86 -15.65 -6.19
CA GLY A 79 -1.08 -16.88 -6.04
C GLY A 79 -1.49 -17.97 -7.02
N THR A 80 -0.58 -18.93 -7.22
CA THR A 80 -0.73 -20.05 -8.16
C THR A 80 -0.11 -21.33 -7.63
N GLU A 81 -0.64 -22.48 -8.07
CA GLU A 81 -0.05 -23.79 -7.79
C GLU A 81 1.08 -24.09 -8.77
N ILE A 82 2.27 -24.35 -8.24
CA ILE A 82 3.46 -24.68 -9.04
C ILE A 82 3.74 -26.17 -8.90
N TYR A 83 3.70 -26.87 -10.02
CA TYR A 83 4.10 -28.27 -10.08
C TYR A 83 5.62 -28.40 -9.95
N ARG A 84 6.07 -29.27 -9.04
CA ARG A 84 7.49 -29.65 -8.87
C ARG A 84 7.73 -31.03 -9.47
N PRO A 85 8.41 -31.13 -10.63
CA PRO A 85 8.67 -32.40 -11.28
C PRO A 85 9.61 -33.33 -10.49
N GLN A 86 10.39 -32.79 -9.54
CA GLN A 86 11.36 -33.58 -8.78
C GLN A 86 10.69 -34.60 -7.84
N ASP A 87 9.52 -34.26 -7.30
CA ASP A 87 8.78 -35.09 -6.35
C ASP A 87 7.32 -35.31 -6.75
N GLY A 88 6.88 -34.74 -7.88
CA GLY A 88 5.52 -34.88 -8.39
C GLY A 88 4.46 -34.11 -7.58
N SER A 89 4.88 -33.17 -6.73
CA SER A 89 3.99 -32.40 -5.87
C SER A 89 3.54 -31.07 -6.50
N PHE A 90 2.47 -30.50 -5.96
CA PHE A 90 2.07 -29.13 -6.22
C PHE A 90 2.35 -28.29 -4.97
N HIS A 91 2.98 -27.13 -5.17
CA HIS A 91 3.25 -26.16 -4.12
C HIS A 91 2.59 -24.83 -4.46
N PHE A 92 1.74 -24.35 -3.56
CA PHE A 92 1.17 -23.02 -3.67
C PHE A 92 2.25 -21.95 -3.51
N GLN A 93 2.36 -21.08 -4.51
CA GLN A 93 3.17 -19.87 -4.44
C GLN A 93 2.22 -18.67 -4.27
N GLN A 94 2.27 -18.05 -3.10
CA GLN A 94 1.47 -16.87 -2.78
C GLN A 94 1.98 -15.65 -3.57
N GLY A 95 1.04 -14.82 -4.05
CA GLY A 95 1.34 -13.51 -4.62
C GLY A 95 1.85 -12.52 -3.55
N PRO A 96 2.38 -11.37 -3.99
CA PRO A 96 2.84 -10.31 -3.11
C PRO A 96 1.69 -9.60 -2.39
#